data_AF-A0A5B0NL49-F1
#
_entry.id   AF-A0A5B0NL49-F1
#
_cell.length_a   1.000
_cell.length_b   1.000
_cell.length_c   1.000
_cell.angle_alpha   90.00
_cell.angle_beta   90.00
_cell.angle_gamma   90.00
#
_symmetry.space_group_name_H-M   'P 1'
#
loop_
_entity.id
_entity.type
_entity.pdbx_description
1 polymer ?
#
loop_
_entity_poly.entity_id
_entity_poly.type
_entity_poly.pdbx_seq_one_letter_code
_entity_poly.pdbx_strand_id
1 'polypeptide(L)'
;MHAIKSIFILLTLKFALVSACDINYRHTCELHDDRPGPRESPIVLRATDDPCRWYETSMCCDAAKLKPGEIKRGREVSGIFCTSG
;
A
#
# COMPACT_ATOMS: atom_id res chain seq x y z
N MET A 1 -31.78 -6.54 -11.14
CA MET A 1 -30.64 -6.89 -12.02
C MET A 1 -29.63 -5.74 -12.22
N HIS A 2 -29.96 -4.48 -11.90
CA HIS A 2 -29.01 -3.36 -11.99
C HIS A 2 -27.97 -3.31 -10.85
N ALA A 3 -28.36 -3.64 -9.61
CA ALA A 3 -27.45 -3.63 -8.46
C ALA A 3 -26.27 -4.59 -8.62
N ILE A 4 -26.50 -5.77 -9.20
CA ILE A 4 -25.46 -6.79 -9.43
C ILE A 4 -24.40 -6.27 -10.42
N LYS A 5 -24.81 -5.65 -11.53
CA LYS A 5 -23.86 -5.02 -12.47
C LYS A 5 -23.02 -3.94 -11.80
N SER A 6 -23.61 -3.13 -10.92
CA SER A 6 -22.89 -2.08 -10.20
C SER A 6 -21.87 -2.64 -9.21
N ILE A 7 -22.20 -3.74 -8.52
CA ILE A 7 -21.28 -4.46 -7.63
C ILE A 7 -20.12 -5.06 -8.42
N PHE A 8 -20.38 -5.63 -9.59
CA PHE A 8 -19.33 -6.14 -10.49
C PHE A 8 -18.39 -5.04 -10.97
N ILE A 9 -18.90 -3.85 -11.31
CA ILE A 9 -18.08 -2.70 -11.71
C ILE A 9 -17.25 -2.17 -10.54
N LEU A 10 -17.82 -2.12 -9.32
CA LEU A 10 -17.09 -1.70 -8.12
C LEU A 10 -16.01 -2.72 -7.73
N LEU A 11 -16.29 -4.02 -7.88
CA LEU A 11 -15.33 -5.09 -7.68
C LEU A 11 -14.20 -4.99 -8.71
N THR A 12 -14.48 -4.84 -10.01
CA THR A 12 -13.42 -4.74 -11.02
C THR A 12 -12.57 -3.48 -10.84
N LEU A 13 -13.14 -2.36 -10.39
CA LEU A 13 -12.37 -1.16 -10.09
C LEU A 13 -11.48 -1.34 -8.85
N LYS A 14 -12.01 -1.97 -7.79
CA LYS A 14 -11.25 -2.30 -6.59
C LYS A 14 -10.14 -3.31 -6.89
N PHE A 15 -10.41 -4.28 -7.75
CA PHE A 15 -9.40 -5.20 -8.28
C PHE A 15 -8.38 -4.46 -9.13
N ALA A 16 -8.74 -3.56 -10.05
CA ALA A 16 -7.76 -2.82 -10.84
C ALA A 16 -6.80 -1.98 -9.98
N LEU A 17 -7.30 -1.40 -8.88
CA LEU A 17 -6.49 -0.66 -7.90
C LEU A 17 -5.62 -1.58 -7.01
N VAL A 18 -6.05 -2.82 -6.76
CA VAL A 18 -5.28 -3.84 -6.00
C VAL A 18 -4.41 -4.73 -6.92
N SER A 19 -4.62 -4.69 -8.25
CA SER A 19 -4.09 -5.60 -9.28
C SER A 19 -3.02 -4.96 -10.16
N ALA A 20 -2.37 -3.89 -9.71
CA ALA A 20 -1.11 -3.44 -10.31
C ALA A 20 0.10 -4.20 -9.77
N CYS A 21 0.01 -4.77 -8.56
CA CYS A 21 1.12 -5.48 -7.96
C CYS A 21 1.19 -6.92 -8.50
N ASP A 22 2.38 -7.33 -8.96
CA ASP A 22 2.67 -8.73 -9.29
C ASP A 22 2.48 -9.64 -8.06
N ILE A 23 2.34 -10.95 -8.24
CA ILE A 23 2.09 -11.92 -7.14
C ILE A 23 3.12 -11.87 -6.00
N ASN A 24 4.33 -11.38 -6.29
CA ASN A 24 5.42 -11.22 -5.31
C ASN A 24 5.34 -9.91 -4.51
N TYR A 25 4.48 -8.99 -4.93
CA TYR A 25 4.33 -7.66 -4.36
C TYR A 25 2.94 -7.48 -3.77
N ARG A 26 2.84 -6.58 -2.80
CA ARG A 26 1.62 -6.25 -2.10
C ARG A 26 1.38 -4.77 -2.16
N HIS A 27 0.11 -4.40 -2.30
CA HIS A 27 -0.30 -3.02 -2.21
C HIS A 27 0.01 -2.44 -0.82
N THR A 28 0.63 -1.27 -0.84
CA THR A 28 1.08 -0.55 0.34
C THR A 28 0.81 0.93 0.17
N CYS A 29 0.56 1.59 1.28
CA CYS A 29 0.47 3.04 1.35
C CYS A 29 1.72 3.57 2.03
N GLU A 30 2.49 4.35 1.28
CA GLU A 30 3.64 5.10 1.78
C GLU A 30 3.19 6.46 2.30
N LEU A 31 3.70 6.83 3.48
CA LEU A 31 3.54 8.14 4.07
C LEU A 31 4.91 8.69 4.43
N HIS A 32 5.17 9.94 4.06
CA HIS A 32 6.22 10.73 4.70
C HIS A 32 5.68 11.34 6.00
N ASP A 33 6.07 10.76 7.13
CA ASP A 33 5.85 11.26 8.49
C ASP A 33 6.90 12.35 8.78
N ASP A 34 6.62 13.59 8.37
CA ASP A 34 7.45 14.78 8.61
C ASP A 34 7.43 15.25 10.08
N ARG A 35 7.09 14.38 11.04
CA ARG A 35 7.09 14.73 12.45
C ARG A 35 8.53 15.05 12.90
N PRO A 36 8.75 16.20 13.56
CA PRO A 36 10.05 16.54 14.14
C PRO A 36 10.33 15.61 15.31
N GLY A 37 11.05 14.52 15.05
CA GLY A 37 11.44 13.51 16.05
C GLY A 37 12.88 13.06 15.85
N PRO A 38 13.58 12.57 16.90
CA PRO A 38 15.05 12.51 16.88
C PRO A 38 15.65 11.43 15.98
N ARG A 39 14.89 10.45 15.48
CA ARG A 39 15.47 9.26 14.86
C ARG A 39 14.54 8.61 13.84
N GLU A 40 15.13 8.43 12.66
CA GLU A 40 14.93 7.34 11.70
C GLU A 40 13.81 7.51 10.69
N SER A 41 14.21 7.89 9.47
CA SER A 41 13.51 7.94 8.18
C SER A 41 12.04 8.39 8.23
N PRO A 42 11.67 9.47 7.53
CA PRO A 42 10.28 9.93 7.49
C PRO A 42 9.33 8.89 6.86
N ILE A 43 9.84 7.81 6.27
CA ILE A 43 9.02 6.87 5.50
C ILE A 43 8.31 5.87 6.42
N VAL A 44 6.99 5.77 6.24
CA VAL A 44 6.10 4.78 6.84
C VAL A 44 5.41 4.01 5.72
N LEU A 45 5.54 2.68 5.72
CA LEU A 45 4.85 1.79 4.80
C LEU A 45 3.77 1.01 5.54
N ARG A 46 2.54 1.03 5.00
CA ARG A 46 1.41 0.24 5.51
C ARG A 46 0.92 -0.72 4.43
N ALA A 47 1.02 -2.03 4.64
CA ALA A 47 0.38 -3.02 3.78
C ALA A 47 -1.13 -3.04 4.03
N THR A 48 -1.92 -2.80 2.98
CA THR A 48 -3.37 -2.68 3.10
C THR A 48 -4.09 -3.04 1.80
N ASP A 49 -5.24 -3.69 1.93
CA ASP A 49 -6.17 -3.94 0.82
C ASP A 49 -7.16 -2.78 0.61
N ASP A 50 -7.08 -1.74 1.45
CA ASP A 50 -7.87 -0.53 1.35
C ASP A 50 -7.17 0.53 0.49
N PRO A 51 -7.92 1.44 -0.13
CA PRO A 51 -7.34 2.57 -0.84
C PRO A 51 -6.48 3.43 0.11
N CYS A 52 -5.36 3.92 -0.42
CA CYS A 52 -4.53 4.87 0.31
C CYS A 52 -5.26 6.18 0.57
N ARG A 53 -4.88 6.85 1.66
CA ARG A 53 -5.41 8.18 1.97
C ARG A 53 -4.88 9.18 0.95
N TRP A 54 -5.56 10.31 0.82
CA TRP A 54 -5.23 11.35 -0.16
C TRP A 54 -3.80 11.92 -0.04
N TYR A 55 -3.19 11.79 1.14
CA TYR A 55 -1.83 12.25 1.44
C TYR A 55 -0.80 11.10 1.45
N GLU A 56 -1.22 9.87 1.13
CA GLU A 56 -0.38 8.68 1.05
C GLU A 56 -0.13 8.32 -0.42
N THR A 57 1.05 7.80 -0.73
CA THR A 57 1.41 7.31 -2.06
C THR A 57 1.15 5.81 -2.14
N SER A 58 0.43 5.35 -3.16
CA SER A 58 0.23 3.92 -3.41
C SER A 58 1.49 3.31 -4.03
N MET A 59 1.93 2.18 -3.46
CA MET A 59 3.17 1.48 -3.81
C MET A 59 2.92 -0.04 -3.80
N CYS A 60 3.70 -0.77 -4.60
CA CYS A 60 3.76 -2.22 -4.57
C CYS A 60 5.07 -2.68 -3.91
N CYS A 61 5.01 -3.20 -2.69
CA CYS A 61 6.19 -3.63 -1.93
C CYS A 61 6.28 -5.15 -1.77
N ASP A 62 7.50 -5.67 -1.59
CA ASP A 62 7.75 -7.10 -1.38
C ASP A 62 6.84 -7.72 -0.31
N ALA A 63 5.98 -8.66 -0.74
CA ALA A 63 4.97 -9.29 0.10
C ALA A 63 5.57 -10.22 1.18
N ALA A 64 6.82 -10.66 1.01
CA ALA A 64 7.54 -11.46 2.00
C ALA A 64 8.12 -10.60 3.13
N LYS A 65 8.36 -9.30 2.87
CA LYS A 65 8.93 -8.37 3.84
C LYS A 65 7.86 -7.58 4.60
N LEU A 66 6.64 -7.51 4.09
CA LEU A 66 5.54 -6.76 4.70
C LEU A 66 4.22 -7.56 4.61
N LYS A 67 3.75 -8.07 5.76
CA LYS A 67 2.52 -8.88 5.85
C LYS A 67 1.26 -7.99 5.82
N PRO A 68 0.07 -8.54 5.50
CA PRO A 68 -1.15 -7.75 5.46
C PRO A 68 -1.42 -7.08 6.82
N GLY A 69 -1.70 -5.78 6.81
CA GLY A 69 -1.94 -4.99 8.02
C GLY A 69 -0.68 -4.57 8.78
N GLU A 70 0.52 -5.00 8.37
CA GLU A 70 1.76 -4.53 8.99
C GLU A 70 2.04 -3.08 8.62
N ILE A 71 2.63 -2.37 9.59
CA ILE A 71 3.15 -1.02 9.43
C ILE A 71 4.64 -1.07 9.76
N LYS A 72 5.49 -0.63 8.82
CA LYS A 72 6.92 -0.48 9.02
C LYS A 72 7.33 0.97 8.91
N ARG A 73 8.33 1.37 9.69
CA ARG A 73 8.77 2.77 9.84
C ARG A 73 10.27 2.86 9.83
N GLY A 74 10.81 4.00 9.42
CA GLY A 74 12.20 4.32 9.67
C GLY A 74 13.16 3.30 9.06
N ARG A 75 14.06 2.74 9.88
CA ARG A 75 15.02 1.70 9.46
C ARG A 75 14.39 0.38 9.06
N GLU A 76 13.17 0.06 9.50
CA GLU A 76 12.51 -1.20 9.13
C GLU A 76 12.03 -1.19 7.68
N VAL A 77 11.86 0.00 7.11
CA VAL A 77 11.57 0.20 5.69
C VAL A 77 12.83 -0.04 4.84
N SER A 78 14.02 0.22 5.38
CA SER A 78 15.28 0.00 4.68
C SER A 78 15.45 -1.47 4.28
N GLY A 79 15.47 -1.73 2.98
CA GLY A 79 15.58 -3.09 2.43
C GLY A 79 14.24 -3.72 2.02
N ILE A 80 13.13 -2.99 2.13
CA ILE A 80 11.88 -3.35 1.46
C ILE A 80 11.92 -2.74 0.06
N PHE A 81 11.91 -3.59 -0.97
CA PHE A 81 11.80 -3.12 -2.34
C PHE A 81 10.34 -2.80 -2.64
N CYS A 82 10.11 -1.56 -3.09
CA CYS A 82 8.81 -1.05 -3.49
C CYS A 82 8.90 -0.44 -4.89
N THR A 83 7.86 -0.64 -5.69
CA THR A 83 7.72 -0.02 -7.02
C THR A 83 6.46 0.84 -7.03
N SER A 84 6.41 1.83 -7.94
CA SER A 84 5.12 2.42 -8.31
C SER A 84 4.23 1.33 -8.91
N GLY A 85 2.98 1.25 -8.44
CA GLY A 85 1.93 0.46 -9.07
C GLY A 85 1.42 1.11 -10.35
#